data_AF-A0A970WNE3-F1
#
_entry.id   AF-A0A970WNE3-F1
#
_cell.length_a   1.000
_cell.length_b   1.000
_cell.length_c   1.000
_cell.angle_alpha   90.00
_cell.angle_beta   90.00
_cell.angle_gamma   90.00
#
_symmetry.space_group_name_H-M   'P 1'
#
loop_
_entity.id
_entity.type
_entity.pdbx_description
1 polymer ?
#
loop_
_entity_poly.entity_id
_entity_poly.type
_entity_poly.pdbx_seq_one_letter_code
_entity_poly.pdbx_strand_id
1 'polypeptide(L)'
;MGESRQLKTDRGPSKLRVWFASTPFRSSRTFGRLPVSTISRRRFLEDSMLTVAAAGAAAAGVGCVLPQQVLAKVGANEKIGVCVVGIGGRGWGSHCKEWLSDPRTEIRYLCDPDSTKEAKCDEIAKKQGGVRPKFVTDMREAFDDAAVDVVSNASSNHWHALCGVWAMQAKKHCYLEKPICHNVHEGRALVAAALKYKMCCQVGTQCRSNPSNINAVKFIHEGGIGEVKFARGLCYRRRKSIGPLGNYEVPKTVNYDIWSGPAPILPLTRPKFHYDWHWQRVYGNGDLGNQGPHQTDIARWHLGIDRFPNSVITWGGRLGYDVENKDPNFVDAGDTGNIETTVYDYGDKCIVFETYGLDTADVLGAKVGVISYGSKGYLVQSSYGYSAAFDLDGNKTQEFKGDGNHFCNFLDAVVAGDPSLLNSDALCGHLSAGLSHIGNISYYLGEKNKVSVAELKEQVKQIKSLDDNVATLDRIVEKTEAYGVDLKRTPFSIGPLLKFDPETETFPDNEDAAAMVTREYRSPFVVPKPEDV
;
A
#
# COMPACT_ATOMS: atom_id res chain seq x y z
N MET A 1 52.52 21.97 32.45
CA MET A 1 52.23 23.25 33.16
C MET A 1 50.73 23.49 33.00
N GLY A 2 49.92 23.78 34.01
CA GLY A 2 50.17 23.77 35.47
C GLY A 2 48.98 24.38 36.23
N GLU A 3 48.44 23.64 37.20
CA GLU A 3 47.50 24.08 38.28
C GLU A 3 46.07 24.53 37.84
N SER A 4 44.95 24.19 38.50
CA SER A 4 44.43 24.45 39.88
C SER A 4 43.94 25.90 40.07
N ARG A 5 42.77 26.27 40.64
CA ARG A 5 41.88 25.72 41.72
C ARG A 5 40.48 26.43 41.68
N GLN A 6 39.38 26.09 42.39
CA GLN A 6 38.98 24.98 43.29
C GLN A 6 37.44 24.68 43.16
N LEU A 7 36.59 24.84 44.20
CA LEU A 7 35.10 24.66 44.18
C LEU A 7 34.35 25.63 45.13
N LYS A 8 33.03 25.84 44.90
CA LYS A 8 31.88 25.82 45.88
C LYS A 8 30.58 26.31 45.19
N THR A 9 29.52 25.50 44.99
CA THR A 9 28.40 25.12 45.91
C THR A 9 27.59 26.31 46.46
N ASP A 10 26.25 26.39 46.26
CA ASP A 10 25.26 25.76 47.18
C ASP A 10 23.81 25.60 46.58
N ARG A 11 22.93 24.90 47.33
CA ARG A 11 21.42 24.79 47.34
C ARG A 11 20.56 25.51 46.27
N GLY A 12 19.42 24.96 45.80
CA GLY A 12 18.67 23.74 46.17
C GLY A 12 17.35 23.56 45.36
N PRO A 13 16.55 22.48 45.56
CA PRO A 13 15.53 22.03 44.59
C PRO A 13 14.05 22.33 44.92
N SER A 14 13.21 22.48 43.88
CA SER A 14 11.74 22.56 43.96
C SER A 14 11.04 21.32 43.37
N LYS A 15 9.92 20.88 43.96
CA LYS A 15 9.15 19.68 43.57
C LYS A 15 7.68 19.98 43.27
N LEU A 16 7.15 19.44 42.16
CA LEU A 16 5.73 19.03 42.02
C LEU A 16 5.76 17.51 41.77
N ARG A 17 5.32 16.62 42.67
CA ARG A 17 3.95 16.38 43.20
C ARG A 17 2.93 15.90 42.16
N VAL A 18 3.11 14.64 41.75
CA VAL A 18 2.02 13.75 41.30
C VAL A 18 1.04 13.53 42.45
N TRP A 19 -0.26 13.39 42.15
CA TRP A 19 -1.28 12.93 43.09
C TRP A 19 -1.78 11.53 42.71
N PHE A 20 -1.53 10.56 43.59
CA PHE A 20 -2.33 9.34 43.70
C PHE A 20 -3.01 9.36 45.08
N ALA A 21 -4.28 8.98 45.13
CA ALA A 21 -5.00 8.73 46.37
C ALA A 21 -5.86 7.47 46.16
N SER A 22 -5.84 6.55 47.12
CA SER A 22 -6.50 5.24 47.02
C SER A 22 -6.97 4.76 48.40
N THR A 23 -7.75 3.67 48.40
CA THR A 23 -8.26 2.95 49.59
C THR A 23 -9.40 3.65 50.37
N PRO A 24 -10.19 2.92 51.17
CA PRO A 24 -10.93 1.69 50.79
C PRO A 24 -12.39 1.68 51.36
N PHE A 25 -13.17 0.61 51.13
CA PHE A 25 -13.73 -0.29 52.18
C PHE A 25 -14.91 -1.17 51.65
N ARG A 26 -15.51 -1.99 52.55
CA ARG A 26 -16.24 -3.25 52.30
C ARG A 26 -17.72 -3.18 51.87
N SER A 27 -18.08 -4.20 51.09
CA SER A 27 -19.36 -4.94 50.95
C SER A 27 -20.54 -4.70 51.91
N SER A 28 -21.76 -4.77 51.36
CA SER A 28 -22.83 -5.67 51.86
C SER A 28 -23.88 -5.96 50.78
N ARG A 29 -24.73 -6.99 50.99
CA ARG A 29 -25.93 -7.30 50.16
C ARG A 29 -27.18 -7.16 51.03
N THR A 30 -28.26 -6.56 50.50
CA THR A 30 -29.64 -6.77 50.98
C THR A 30 -30.65 -6.58 49.85
N PHE A 31 -31.73 -7.38 49.86
CA PHE A 31 -32.89 -7.20 48.98
C PHE A 31 -33.80 -6.06 49.48
N GLY A 32 -34.52 -5.40 48.57
CA GLY A 32 -35.58 -4.43 48.88
C GLY A 32 -36.67 -4.46 47.79
N ARG A 33 -37.94 -4.24 48.16
CA ARG A 33 -39.10 -4.30 47.24
C ARG A 33 -39.42 -2.94 46.58
N LEU A 34 -40.11 -3.03 45.44
CA LEU A 34 -40.70 -1.93 44.67
C LEU A 34 -41.73 -1.10 45.47
N PRO A 35 -41.88 0.19 45.10
CA PRO A 35 -43.20 0.78 44.82
C PRO A 35 -43.39 1.07 43.32
N VAL A 36 -44.58 1.58 42.94
CA VAL A 36 -45.14 1.42 41.57
C VAL A 36 -45.32 2.74 40.81
N SER A 37 -45.08 2.67 39.50
CA SER A 37 -45.51 3.57 38.40
C SER A 37 -45.25 5.09 38.49
N THR A 38 -44.45 5.58 37.53
CA THR A 38 -44.97 6.45 36.45
C THR A 38 -44.23 6.10 35.16
N ILE A 39 -44.94 5.65 34.12
CA ILE A 39 -44.33 5.26 32.83
C ILE A 39 -44.31 6.48 31.91
N SER A 40 -43.10 6.95 31.54
CA SER A 40 -42.91 7.94 30.48
C SER A 40 -42.62 7.25 29.14
N ARG A 41 -42.88 7.94 28.02
CA ARG A 41 -42.92 7.38 26.65
C ARG A 41 -41.57 6.97 26.04
N ARG A 42 -40.58 6.56 26.85
CA ARG A 42 -39.19 6.31 26.40
C ARG A 42 -38.74 4.85 26.42
N ARG A 43 -39.66 3.90 26.63
CA ARG A 43 -39.33 2.47 26.80
C ARG A 43 -40.18 1.52 25.93
N PHE A 44 -40.33 1.87 24.65
CA PHE A 44 -40.97 1.05 23.62
C PHE A 44 -39.98 0.58 22.53
N LEU A 45 -38.67 0.72 22.78
CA LEU A 45 -37.61 0.48 21.79
C LEU A 45 -36.46 -0.42 22.31
N GLU A 46 -36.57 -1.00 23.51
CA GLU A 46 -35.52 -1.85 24.10
C GLU A 46 -35.80 -3.37 23.96
N ASP A 47 -37.06 -3.80 23.90
CA ASP A 47 -37.46 -5.22 23.98
C ASP A 47 -37.81 -5.85 22.61
N SER A 48 -37.01 -5.62 21.55
CA SER A 48 -37.30 -6.15 20.20
C SER A 48 -36.08 -6.47 19.32
N MET A 49 -35.02 -7.05 19.90
CA MET A 49 -33.92 -7.67 19.13
C MET A 49 -33.38 -8.95 19.79
N LEU A 50 -34.15 -10.05 19.75
CA LEU A 50 -33.65 -11.42 19.99
C LEU A 50 -34.65 -12.49 19.52
N THR A 51 -34.17 -13.53 18.84
CA THR A 51 -34.94 -14.57 18.11
C THR A 51 -35.78 -14.03 16.93
N VAL A 52 -36.03 -14.75 15.83
CA VAL A 52 -35.99 -16.21 15.54
C VAL A 52 -35.06 -16.53 14.34
N ALA A 53 -34.63 -17.78 14.19
CA ALA A 53 -33.75 -18.24 13.11
C ALA A 53 -34.46 -18.97 11.95
N ALA A 54 -33.87 -18.87 10.76
CA ALA A 54 -33.89 -19.81 9.62
C ALA A 54 -35.19 -20.52 9.19
N ALA A 55 -35.74 -20.15 8.01
CA ALA A 55 -36.07 -21.06 6.90
C ALA A 55 -36.66 -20.31 5.67
N GLY A 56 -36.43 -20.85 4.47
CA GLY A 56 -37.22 -20.56 3.26
C GLY A 56 -36.72 -19.40 2.38
N ALA A 57 -36.68 -19.62 1.05
CA ALA A 57 -36.33 -18.62 0.06
C ALA A 57 -37.55 -18.18 -0.75
N ALA A 58 -37.81 -16.87 -0.82
CA ALA A 58 -38.71 -16.23 -1.77
C ALA A 58 -38.28 -14.77 -1.96
N ALA A 59 -38.34 -14.24 -3.18
CA ALA A 59 -37.90 -12.89 -3.49
C ALA A 59 -39.01 -11.85 -3.27
N ALA A 60 -38.84 -11.00 -2.25
CA ALA A 60 -39.54 -9.72 -2.09
C ALA A 60 -38.65 -8.75 -1.30
N GLY A 61 -38.75 -7.44 -1.57
CA GLY A 61 -37.78 -6.47 -1.05
C GLY A 61 -37.87 -6.22 0.45
N VAL A 62 -36.77 -6.42 1.17
CA VAL A 62 -36.56 -5.84 2.51
C VAL A 62 -35.87 -4.49 2.33
N GLY A 63 -36.63 -3.40 2.53
CA GLY A 63 -36.06 -2.05 2.53
C GLY A 63 -35.16 -1.86 3.76
N CYS A 64 -33.84 -1.85 3.57
CA CYS A 64 -32.91 -1.50 4.63
C CYS A 64 -33.07 -0.01 4.96
N VAL A 65 -33.66 0.30 6.13
CA VAL A 65 -33.76 1.67 6.64
C VAL A 65 -32.39 2.06 7.20
N LEU A 66 -31.49 2.44 6.31
CA LEU A 66 -30.17 2.98 6.66
C LEU A 66 -30.33 4.23 7.55
N PRO A 67 -29.45 4.46 8.54
CA PRO A 67 -29.44 5.70 9.30
C PRO A 67 -29.23 6.91 8.36
N GLN A 68 -30.29 7.69 8.14
CA GLN A 68 -30.38 8.79 7.17
C GLN A 68 -29.60 10.05 7.60
N GLN A 69 -28.42 9.88 8.21
CA GLN A 69 -27.61 10.94 8.82
C GLN A 69 -26.32 11.25 8.04
N VAL A 70 -26.08 10.59 6.91
CA VAL A 70 -25.07 10.96 5.91
C VAL A 70 -25.72 11.43 4.60
N LEU A 71 -26.90 10.90 4.24
CA LEU A 71 -27.66 11.34 3.07
C LEU A 71 -28.48 12.62 3.35
N ALA A 72 -27.78 13.74 3.49
CA ALA A 72 -28.36 15.08 3.54
C ALA A 72 -27.53 16.04 2.68
N LYS A 73 -28.09 16.45 1.53
CA LYS A 73 -27.49 17.34 0.51
C LYS A 73 -26.37 16.75 -0.34
N VAL A 74 -26.76 15.95 -1.33
CA VAL A 74 -26.33 16.22 -2.71
C VAL A 74 -27.61 16.41 -3.52
N GLY A 75 -28.02 17.67 -3.72
CA GLY A 75 -29.09 18.02 -4.65
C GLY A 75 -28.69 17.67 -6.08
N ALA A 76 -29.67 17.55 -6.99
CA ALA A 76 -29.43 17.08 -8.37
C ALA A 76 -28.48 17.96 -9.24
N ASN A 77 -28.00 19.09 -8.70
CA ASN A 77 -27.01 19.99 -9.31
C ASN A 77 -25.75 20.20 -8.44
N GLU A 78 -25.65 19.59 -7.25
CA GLU A 78 -24.48 19.68 -6.38
C GLU A 78 -23.43 18.64 -6.84
N LYS A 79 -22.16 19.05 -6.92
CA LYS A 79 -21.05 18.21 -7.37
C LYS A 79 -20.12 17.86 -6.21
N ILE A 80 -19.67 16.61 -6.20
CA ILE A 80 -18.67 16.06 -5.29
C ILE A 80 -17.37 16.87 -5.42
N GLY A 81 -16.98 17.54 -4.34
CA GLY A 81 -15.79 18.37 -4.26
C GLY A 81 -14.53 17.54 -4.06
N VAL A 82 -13.58 17.62 -5.00
CA VAL A 82 -12.35 16.83 -4.98
C VAL A 82 -11.14 17.69 -4.58
N CYS A 83 -10.37 17.23 -3.59
CA CYS A 83 -8.99 17.64 -3.37
C CYS A 83 -8.05 16.62 -4.04
N VAL A 84 -7.15 17.06 -4.92
CA VAL A 84 -6.11 16.20 -5.49
C VAL A 84 -4.77 16.51 -4.82
N VAL A 85 -4.15 15.51 -4.21
CA VAL A 85 -2.88 15.60 -3.48
C VAL A 85 -1.77 14.96 -4.31
N GLY A 86 -0.68 15.70 -4.57
CA GLY A 86 0.46 15.24 -5.39
C GLY A 86 0.20 15.40 -6.89
N ILE A 87 0.51 16.57 -7.45
CA ILE A 87 0.27 16.94 -8.86
C ILE A 87 1.47 16.52 -9.73
N GLY A 88 2.07 15.37 -9.41
CA GLY A 88 3.06 14.69 -10.22
C GLY A 88 2.45 14.01 -11.45
N GLY A 89 3.25 13.20 -12.16
CA GLY A 89 2.80 12.56 -13.42
C GLY A 89 1.52 11.71 -13.29
N ARG A 90 1.29 11.07 -12.13
CA ARG A 90 0.08 10.28 -11.86
C ARG A 90 -1.11 11.15 -11.46
N GLY A 91 -0.94 12.08 -10.51
CA GLY A 91 -2.00 13.01 -10.10
C GLY A 91 -2.48 13.89 -11.26
N TRP A 92 -1.56 14.51 -12.00
CA TRP A 92 -1.91 15.33 -13.16
C TRP A 92 -2.40 14.51 -14.36
N GLY A 93 -1.70 13.42 -14.71
CA GLY A 93 -1.96 12.64 -15.93
C GLY A 93 -3.11 11.64 -15.84
N SER A 94 -3.50 11.23 -14.63
CA SER A 94 -4.65 10.33 -14.40
C SER A 94 -5.69 10.97 -13.50
N HIS A 95 -5.39 11.33 -12.25
CA HIS A 95 -6.43 11.70 -11.27
C HIS A 95 -7.19 12.96 -11.70
N CYS A 96 -6.48 14.06 -11.98
CA CYS A 96 -7.06 15.29 -12.51
C CYS A 96 -7.77 15.09 -13.86
N LYS A 97 -7.42 14.05 -14.64
CA LYS A 97 -8.12 13.71 -15.89
C LYS A 97 -9.45 13.02 -15.61
N GLU A 98 -9.47 12.00 -14.75
CA GLU A 98 -10.70 11.24 -14.44
C GLU A 98 -11.72 12.09 -13.66
N TRP A 99 -11.28 12.88 -12.66
CA TRP A 99 -12.19 13.78 -11.93
C TRP A 99 -12.73 14.95 -12.77
N LEU A 100 -12.11 15.25 -13.92
CA LEU A 100 -12.63 16.20 -14.91
C LEU A 100 -13.51 15.54 -15.98
N SER A 101 -13.47 14.22 -16.13
CA SER A 101 -14.29 13.49 -17.12
C SER A 101 -15.61 12.98 -16.54
N ASP A 102 -15.69 12.75 -15.22
CA ASP A 102 -16.95 12.43 -14.55
C ASP A 102 -17.75 13.71 -14.24
N PRO A 103 -19.00 13.84 -14.71
CA PRO A 103 -19.81 15.04 -14.51
C PRO A 103 -20.26 15.25 -13.04
N ARG A 104 -20.11 14.24 -12.18
CA ARG A 104 -20.47 14.30 -10.75
C ARG A 104 -19.46 15.11 -9.92
N THR A 105 -18.24 15.32 -10.42
CA THR A 105 -17.12 15.89 -9.65
C THR A 105 -16.72 17.31 -10.06
N GLU A 106 -16.16 18.05 -9.12
CA GLU A 106 -15.47 19.33 -9.37
C GLU A 106 -14.20 19.40 -8.53
N ILE A 107 -13.06 19.72 -9.15
CA ILE A 107 -11.79 19.83 -8.43
C ILE A 107 -11.78 21.16 -7.69
N ARG A 108 -11.82 21.11 -6.37
CA ARG A 108 -11.87 22.26 -5.45
C ARG A 108 -10.48 22.71 -5.05
N TYR A 109 -9.56 21.76 -4.90
CA TYR A 109 -8.21 21.96 -4.41
C TYR A 109 -7.18 21.14 -5.19
N LEU A 110 -6.03 21.75 -5.47
CA LEU A 110 -4.79 21.05 -5.81
C LEU A 110 -3.80 21.25 -4.64
N CYS A 111 -3.21 20.17 -4.14
CA CYS A 111 -2.26 20.19 -3.03
C CYS A 111 -0.91 19.62 -3.49
N ASP A 112 0.16 20.42 -3.42
CA ASP A 112 1.53 19.97 -3.70
C ASP A 112 2.56 20.84 -2.98
N PRO A 113 3.62 20.25 -2.39
CA PRO A 113 4.72 21.03 -1.80
C PRO A 113 5.59 21.76 -2.84
N ASP A 114 5.53 21.41 -4.13
CA ASP A 114 6.23 22.11 -5.21
C ASP A 114 5.36 23.21 -5.82
N SER A 115 5.65 24.47 -5.48
CA SER A 115 4.91 25.65 -5.95
C SER A 115 4.82 25.79 -7.49
N THR A 116 5.69 25.13 -8.26
CA THR A 116 5.54 25.06 -9.74
C THR A 116 4.24 24.40 -10.21
N LYS A 117 3.54 23.68 -9.32
CA LYS A 117 2.25 23.04 -9.64
C LYS A 117 1.05 23.99 -9.60
N GLU A 118 1.16 25.19 -9.00
CA GLU A 118 -0.01 26.10 -8.89
C GLU A 118 -0.61 26.41 -10.28
N ALA A 119 0.21 26.63 -11.30
CA ALA A 119 -0.25 26.95 -12.66
C ALA A 119 -1.22 25.89 -13.25
N LYS A 120 -1.24 24.67 -12.70
CA LYS A 120 -2.23 23.66 -13.07
C LYS A 120 -3.66 24.02 -12.67
N CYS A 121 -3.86 24.88 -11.67
CA CYS A 121 -5.18 25.40 -11.30
C CYS A 121 -5.84 26.13 -12.49
N ASP A 122 -5.07 26.86 -13.30
CA ASP A 122 -5.58 27.60 -14.46
C ASP A 122 -5.90 26.67 -15.65
N GLU A 123 -5.24 25.51 -15.73
CA GLU A 123 -5.58 24.44 -16.67
C GLU A 123 -6.80 23.61 -16.24
N ILE A 124 -7.04 23.47 -14.93
CA ILE A 124 -8.29 22.90 -14.39
C ILE A 124 -9.45 23.86 -14.63
N ALA A 125 -9.30 25.15 -14.29
CA ALA A 125 -10.35 26.17 -14.43
C ALA A 125 -10.97 26.18 -15.83
N LYS A 126 -10.13 26.15 -16.87
CA LYS A 126 -10.54 26.12 -18.28
C LYS A 126 -11.37 24.88 -18.67
N LYS A 127 -11.24 23.77 -17.93
CA LYS A 127 -11.91 22.49 -18.21
C LYS A 127 -13.21 22.32 -17.42
N GLN A 128 -13.30 22.85 -16.20
CA GLN A 128 -14.51 22.79 -15.35
C GLN A 128 -15.35 24.09 -15.34
N GLY A 129 -15.44 24.78 -16.48
CA GLY A 129 -16.37 25.90 -16.66
C GLY A 129 -15.97 27.23 -15.99
N GLY A 130 -14.67 27.43 -15.73
CA GLY A 130 -14.12 28.69 -15.18
C GLY A 130 -13.85 28.67 -13.67
N VAL A 131 -14.35 27.67 -12.94
CA VAL A 131 -14.09 27.54 -11.49
C VAL A 131 -12.62 27.13 -11.27
N ARG A 132 -11.77 28.06 -10.82
CA ARG A 132 -10.37 27.76 -10.45
C ARG A 132 -10.31 27.06 -9.08
N PRO A 133 -9.64 25.91 -8.94
CA PRO A 133 -9.35 25.34 -7.63
C PRO A 133 -8.40 26.25 -6.83
N LYS A 134 -8.44 26.12 -5.50
CA LYS A 134 -7.40 26.69 -4.63
C LYS A 134 -6.13 25.83 -4.77
N PHE A 135 -4.96 26.47 -4.71
CA PHE A 135 -3.69 25.76 -4.52
C PHE A 135 -3.31 25.84 -3.04
N VAL A 136 -2.88 24.73 -2.46
CA VAL A 136 -2.37 24.66 -1.08
C VAL A 136 -1.07 23.86 -1.03
N THR A 137 -0.24 24.18 -0.03
CA THR A 137 0.99 23.41 0.24
C THR A 137 0.71 22.28 1.23
N ASP A 138 -0.15 22.51 2.22
CA ASP A 138 -0.52 21.49 3.21
C ASP A 138 -1.93 20.96 2.94
N MET A 139 -2.08 19.64 2.95
CA MET A 139 -3.37 18.99 2.66
C MET A 139 -4.45 19.29 3.71
N ARG A 140 -4.05 19.64 4.94
CA ARG A 140 -4.98 19.96 6.04
C ARG A 140 -5.85 21.18 5.70
N GLU A 141 -5.29 22.17 5.00
CA GLU A 141 -6.01 23.36 4.49
C GLU A 141 -7.18 23.04 3.54
N ALA A 142 -7.15 21.86 2.91
CA ALA A 142 -8.22 21.35 2.06
C ALA A 142 -9.17 20.41 2.80
N PHE A 143 -8.71 19.74 3.85
CA PHE A 143 -9.52 18.80 4.63
C PHE A 143 -10.47 19.54 5.59
N ASP A 144 -10.06 20.71 6.09
CA ASP A 144 -10.90 21.59 6.92
C ASP A 144 -12.03 22.30 6.13
N ASP A 145 -11.97 22.33 4.78
CA ASP A 145 -13.03 22.93 3.96
C ASP A 145 -14.23 21.97 3.83
N ALA A 146 -15.42 22.46 4.16
CA ALA A 146 -16.68 21.72 4.01
C ALA A 146 -17.10 21.50 2.55
N ALA A 147 -16.50 22.21 1.59
CA ALA A 147 -16.73 22.03 0.16
C ALA A 147 -15.88 20.91 -0.49
N VAL A 148 -15.08 20.17 0.29
CA VAL A 148 -14.37 18.95 -0.13
C VAL A 148 -15.07 17.74 0.45
N ASP A 149 -15.37 16.75 -0.38
CA ASP A 149 -15.97 15.46 -0.02
C ASP A 149 -14.98 14.30 -0.21
N VAL A 150 -14.13 14.41 -1.25
CA VAL A 150 -13.18 13.38 -1.70
C VAL A 150 -11.75 13.91 -1.66
N VAL A 151 -10.86 13.11 -1.08
CA VAL A 151 -9.41 13.27 -1.14
C VAL A 151 -8.83 12.22 -2.09
N SER A 152 -8.12 12.69 -3.11
CA SER A 152 -7.51 11.88 -4.17
C SER A 152 -5.99 11.99 -4.10
N ASN A 153 -5.32 11.03 -3.48
CA ASN A 153 -3.87 11.08 -3.26
C ASN A 153 -3.07 10.31 -4.32
N ALA A 154 -2.10 11.00 -4.92
CA ALA A 154 -1.12 10.50 -5.88
C ALA A 154 0.30 11.03 -5.58
N SER A 155 0.59 11.26 -4.29
CA SER A 155 1.89 11.74 -3.78
C SER A 155 2.95 10.62 -3.72
N SER A 156 3.80 10.63 -2.71
CA SER A 156 4.83 9.64 -2.44
C SER A 156 4.36 8.62 -1.41
N ASN A 157 4.82 7.36 -1.51
CA ASN A 157 4.33 6.23 -0.70
C ASN A 157 4.22 6.57 0.81
N HIS A 158 5.26 7.21 1.36
CA HIS A 158 5.34 7.62 2.76
C HIS A 158 4.23 8.55 3.24
N TRP A 159 3.48 9.18 2.35
CA TRP A 159 2.36 10.07 2.66
C TRP A 159 0.98 9.39 2.54
N HIS A 160 0.87 8.22 1.90
CA HIS A 160 -0.42 7.67 1.48
C HIS A 160 -1.35 7.34 2.67
N ALA A 161 -0.84 6.59 3.65
CA ALA A 161 -1.61 6.20 4.83
C ALA A 161 -1.98 7.39 5.72
N LEU A 162 -1.03 8.28 6.03
CA LEU A 162 -1.28 9.46 6.88
C LEU A 162 -2.34 10.39 6.26
N CYS A 163 -2.25 10.63 4.96
CA CYS A 163 -3.23 11.40 4.20
C CYS A 163 -4.63 10.77 4.28
N GLY A 164 -4.74 9.44 4.09
CA GLY A 164 -6.00 8.72 4.21
C GLY A 164 -6.60 8.76 5.64
N VAL A 165 -5.76 8.60 6.67
CA VAL A 165 -6.19 8.70 8.08
C VAL A 165 -6.71 10.11 8.40
N TRP A 166 -5.96 11.16 8.07
CA TRP A 166 -6.37 12.55 8.30
C TRP A 166 -7.63 12.93 7.52
N ALA A 167 -7.73 12.52 6.26
CA ALA A 167 -8.91 12.74 5.44
C ALA A 167 -10.17 12.07 6.04
N MET A 168 -10.06 10.81 6.49
CA MET A 168 -11.19 10.12 7.14
C MET A 168 -11.53 10.69 8.53
N GLN A 169 -10.53 11.16 9.28
CA GLN A 169 -10.74 11.92 10.52
C GLN A 169 -11.55 13.20 10.26
N ALA A 170 -11.23 13.92 9.18
CA ALA A 170 -11.98 15.07 8.65
C ALA A 170 -13.27 14.68 7.87
N LYS A 171 -13.73 13.42 7.97
CA LYS A 171 -14.95 12.89 7.33
C LYS A 171 -14.99 13.02 5.81
N LYS A 172 -13.84 12.85 5.15
CA LYS A 172 -13.69 12.79 3.69
C LYS A 172 -13.54 11.34 3.21
N HIS A 173 -14.05 11.04 2.01
CA HIS A 173 -13.80 9.77 1.32
C HIS A 173 -12.42 9.81 0.64
N CYS A 174 -11.75 8.66 0.52
CA CYS A 174 -10.35 8.56 0.10
C CYS A 174 -10.16 7.67 -1.13
N TYR A 175 -9.52 8.19 -2.17
CA TYR A 175 -8.92 7.40 -3.26
C TYR A 175 -7.41 7.58 -3.18
N LEU A 176 -6.67 6.51 -2.91
CA LEU A 176 -5.23 6.54 -2.61
C LEU A 176 -4.46 5.69 -3.63
N GLU A 177 -3.36 6.20 -4.18
CA GLU A 177 -2.51 5.40 -5.08
C GLU A 177 -1.83 4.21 -4.38
N LYS A 178 -1.43 3.20 -5.16
CA LYS A 178 -0.67 2.06 -4.63
C LYS A 178 0.83 2.38 -4.52
N PRO A 179 1.56 1.84 -3.52
CA PRO A 179 1.08 1.10 -2.38
C PRO A 179 0.28 2.02 -1.43
N ILE A 180 -0.74 1.50 -0.75
CA ILE A 180 -1.66 2.32 0.08
C ILE A 180 -0.95 2.90 1.33
N CYS A 181 0.19 2.32 1.69
CA CYS A 181 1.02 2.62 2.84
C CYS A 181 2.51 2.43 2.49
N HIS A 182 3.42 2.86 3.39
CA HIS A 182 4.87 2.67 3.22
C HIS A 182 5.44 1.50 4.04
N ASN A 183 4.72 1.06 5.08
CA ASN A 183 5.01 -0.09 5.94
C ASN A 183 3.70 -0.73 6.45
N VAL A 184 3.82 -1.82 7.20
CA VAL A 184 2.69 -2.65 7.66
C VAL A 184 1.83 -1.93 8.70
N HIS A 185 2.46 -1.27 9.68
CA HIS A 185 1.78 -0.51 10.73
C HIS A 185 0.88 0.59 10.14
N GLU A 186 1.37 1.31 9.14
CA GLU A 186 0.62 2.33 8.40
C GLU A 186 -0.64 1.80 7.72
N GLY A 187 -0.53 0.65 7.03
CA GLY A 187 -1.68 0.06 6.35
C GLY A 187 -2.74 -0.42 7.35
N ARG A 188 -2.33 -1.00 8.48
CA ARG A 188 -3.24 -1.43 9.55
C ARG A 188 -3.92 -0.26 10.25
N ALA A 189 -3.21 0.86 10.47
CA ALA A 189 -3.80 2.09 11.00
C ALA A 189 -4.82 2.70 10.02
N LEU A 190 -4.54 2.67 8.72
CA LEU A 190 -5.47 3.12 7.67
C LEU A 190 -6.72 2.23 7.59
N VAL A 191 -6.58 0.90 7.73
CA VAL A 191 -7.71 -0.04 7.83
C VAL A 191 -8.57 0.26 9.06
N ALA A 192 -7.96 0.48 10.22
CA ALA A 192 -8.68 0.89 11.44
C ALA A 192 -9.46 2.20 11.21
N ALA A 193 -8.89 3.15 10.48
CA ALA A 193 -9.54 4.42 10.17
C ALA A 193 -10.74 4.24 9.24
N ALA A 194 -10.63 3.42 8.18
CA ALA A 194 -11.76 3.09 7.31
C ALA A 194 -12.92 2.46 8.10
N LEU A 195 -12.62 1.50 8.98
CA LEU A 195 -13.62 0.82 9.81
C LEU A 195 -14.27 1.75 10.86
N LYS A 196 -13.48 2.58 11.56
CA LYS A 196 -13.97 3.52 12.59
C LYS A 196 -14.79 4.65 11.99
N TYR A 197 -14.28 5.29 10.93
CA TYR A 197 -14.89 6.49 10.38
C TYR A 197 -15.99 6.20 9.35
N LYS A 198 -16.02 4.97 8.81
CA LYS A 198 -16.98 4.45 7.81
C LYS A 198 -16.98 5.20 6.48
N MET A 199 -15.84 5.77 6.11
CA MET A 199 -15.65 6.43 4.83
C MET A 199 -15.24 5.41 3.76
N CYS A 200 -15.60 5.64 2.50
CA CYS A 200 -15.06 4.87 1.39
C CYS A 200 -13.54 5.15 1.28
N CYS A 201 -12.70 4.13 1.36
CA CYS A 201 -11.26 4.24 1.19
C CYS A 201 -10.77 3.20 0.16
N GLN A 202 -10.54 3.60 -1.08
CA GLN A 202 -10.11 2.74 -2.19
C GLN A 202 -8.62 2.93 -2.50
N VAL A 203 -7.90 1.83 -2.69
CA VAL A 203 -6.54 1.84 -3.28
C VAL A 203 -6.62 1.82 -4.81
N GLY A 204 -5.67 2.45 -5.51
CA GLY A 204 -5.58 2.53 -6.98
C GLY A 204 -5.28 1.21 -7.73
N THR A 205 -5.67 0.06 -7.18
CA THR A 205 -5.44 -1.28 -7.74
C THR A 205 -6.46 -1.60 -8.84
N GLN A 206 -6.44 -0.79 -9.91
CA GLN A 206 -7.39 -0.76 -11.03
C GLN A 206 -7.76 -2.13 -11.62
N CYS A 207 -6.85 -3.12 -11.59
CA CYS A 207 -7.11 -4.48 -12.05
C CYS A 207 -8.38 -5.10 -11.43
N ARG A 208 -8.74 -4.72 -10.20
CA ARG A 208 -9.96 -5.12 -9.47
C ARG A 208 -11.27 -4.63 -10.09
N SER A 209 -11.23 -3.61 -10.96
CA SER A 209 -12.41 -3.13 -11.71
C SER A 209 -12.40 -3.54 -13.19
N ASN A 210 -11.36 -4.22 -13.67
CA ASN A 210 -11.25 -4.61 -15.07
C ASN A 210 -11.97 -5.94 -15.36
N PRO A 211 -12.96 -5.98 -16.29
CA PRO A 211 -13.67 -7.20 -16.67
C PRO A 211 -12.76 -8.36 -17.08
N SER A 212 -11.58 -8.10 -17.65
CA SER A 212 -10.59 -9.14 -17.93
C SER A 212 -10.23 -9.95 -16.67
N ASN A 213 -9.84 -9.27 -15.59
CA ASN A 213 -9.34 -9.94 -14.39
C ASN A 213 -10.50 -10.51 -13.57
N ILE A 214 -11.63 -9.81 -13.48
CA ILE A 214 -12.84 -10.30 -12.79
C ILE A 214 -13.26 -11.67 -13.37
N ASN A 215 -13.32 -11.80 -14.70
CA ASN A 215 -13.70 -13.05 -15.35
C ASN A 215 -12.58 -14.11 -15.30
N ALA A 216 -11.30 -13.72 -15.38
CA ALA A 216 -10.17 -14.63 -15.23
C ALA A 216 -10.09 -15.28 -13.84
N VAL A 217 -10.27 -14.48 -12.78
CA VAL A 217 -10.34 -14.96 -11.39
C VAL A 217 -11.52 -15.92 -11.21
N LYS A 218 -12.71 -15.51 -11.68
CA LYS A 218 -13.91 -16.36 -11.64
C LYS A 218 -13.66 -17.72 -12.31
N PHE A 219 -13.07 -17.74 -13.50
CA PHE A 219 -12.73 -18.97 -14.22
C PHE A 219 -11.72 -19.86 -13.47
N ILE A 220 -10.75 -19.26 -12.76
CA ILE A 220 -9.84 -20.00 -11.88
C ILE A 220 -10.62 -20.63 -10.72
N HIS A 221 -11.47 -19.86 -10.03
CA HIS A 221 -12.26 -20.35 -8.88
C HIS A 221 -13.33 -21.39 -9.27
N GLU A 222 -13.84 -21.33 -10.50
CA GLU A 222 -14.70 -22.36 -11.11
C GLU A 222 -13.91 -23.60 -11.60
N GLY A 223 -12.59 -23.67 -11.35
CA GLY A 223 -11.74 -24.84 -11.61
C GLY A 223 -11.29 -24.99 -13.07
N GLY A 224 -11.29 -23.90 -13.84
CA GLY A 224 -11.00 -23.85 -15.27
C GLY A 224 -9.58 -24.30 -15.66
N ILE A 225 -8.58 -24.02 -14.82
CA ILE A 225 -7.21 -24.59 -14.93
C ILE A 225 -6.91 -25.65 -13.87
N GLY A 226 -7.93 -26.19 -13.21
CA GLY A 226 -7.79 -27.17 -12.11
C GLY A 226 -7.53 -26.52 -10.75
N GLU A 227 -6.84 -27.26 -9.88
CA GLU A 227 -6.45 -26.76 -8.56
C GLU A 227 -5.23 -25.85 -8.69
N VAL A 228 -5.34 -24.59 -8.25
CA VAL A 228 -4.27 -23.58 -8.31
C VAL A 228 -3.69 -23.34 -6.92
N LYS A 229 -2.41 -23.64 -6.74
CA LYS A 229 -1.68 -23.42 -5.48
C LYS A 229 -0.47 -22.49 -5.60
N PHE A 230 -0.01 -22.22 -6.82
CA PHE A 230 1.15 -21.38 -7.06
C PHE A 230 0.83 -20.24 -8.05
N ALA A 231 1.23 -19.02 -7.70
CA ALA A 231 1.24 -17.87 -8.60
C ALA A 231 2.62 -17.17 -8.60
N ARG A 232 3.12 -16.86 -9.79
CA ARG A 232 4.34 -16.08 -10.04
C ARG A 232 3.97 -14.70 -10.56
N GLY A 233 4.21 -13.66 -9.75
CA GLY A 233 4.09 -12.27 -10.18
C GLY A 233 5.42 -11.73 -10.73
N LEU A 234 5.35 -10.92 -11.77
CA LEU A 234 6.52 -10.44 -12.52
C LEU A 234 6.50 -8.91 -12.62
N CYS A 235 7.66 -8.29 -12.41
CA CYS A 235 7.95 -6.90 -12.78
C CYS A 235 9.28 -6.82 -13.54
N TYR A 236 9.28 -7.31 -14.78
CA TYR A 236 10.40 -7.21 -15.71
C TYR A 236 10.29 -5.91 -16.49
N ARG A 237 10.81 -4.84 -15.90
CA ARG A 237 10.67 -3.49 -16.43
C ARG A 237 12.02 -2.80 -16.36
N ARG A 238 12.52 -2.33 -17.50
CA ARG A 238 13.81 -1.64 -17.55
C ARG A 238 13.81 -0.38 -16.68
N ARG A 239 14.64 -0.39 -15.65
CA ARG A 239 14.92 0.72 -14.71
C ARG A 239 16.37 1.13 -14.86
N LYS A 240 16.59 2.27 -15.52
CA LYS A 240 17.90 2.93 -15.59
C LYS A 240 18.39 3.36 -14.21
N SER A 241 19.68 3.64 -14.12
CA SER A 241 20.26 4.33 -12.97
C SER A 241 19.51 5.64 -12.70
N ILE A 242 19.37 6.02 -11.42
CA ILE A 242 18.83 7.34 -11.04
C ILE A 242 19.92 8.41 -10.87
N GLY A 243 21.12 8.11 -11.37
CA GLY A 243 22.33 8.92 -11.22
C GLY A 243 23.19 8.47 -10.03
N PRO A 244 24.43 8.99 -9.92
CA PRO A 244 25.35 8.63 -8.85
C PRO A 244 24.86 9.15 -7.50
N LEU A 245 25.20 8.41 -6.44
CA LEU A 245 25.03 8.84 -5.06
C LEU A 245 25.89 10.09 -4.81
N GLY A 246 25.28 11.16 -4.28
CA GLY A 246 25.97 12.43 -4.06
C GLY A 246 25.29 13.30 -3.01
N ASN A 247 25.51 14.61 -3.09
CA ASN A 247 24.79 15.64 -2.34
C ASN A 247 24.29 16.69 -3.33
N TYR A 248 22.99 16.99 -3.31
CA TYR A 248 22.33 17.86 -4.28
C TYR A 248 21.45 18.91 -3.57
N GLU A 249 21.23 20.06 -4.21
CA GLU A 249 20.28 21.06 -3.70
C GLU A 249 18.84 20.59 -3.88
N VAL A 250 18.02 20.72 -2.84
CA VAL A 250 16.56 20.60 -2.98
C VAL A 250 16.05 21.79 -3.82
N PRO A 251 15.17 21.58 -4.83
CA PRO A 251 14.66 22.67 -5.64
C PRO A 251 13.94 23.73 -4.79
N LYS A 252 14.31 25.00 -4.97
CA LYS A 252 13.82 26.14 -4.16
C LYS A 252 12.31 26.41 -4.25
N THR A 253 11.61 25.72 -5.14
CA THR A 253 10.14 25.74 -5.27
C THR A 253 9.44 24.73 -4.38
N VAL A 254 10.17 23.77 -3.79
CA VAL A 254 9.64 22.69 -2.95
C VAL A 254 9.76 23.04 -1.47
N ASN A 255 8.64 23.05 -0.77
CA ASN A 255 8.63 23.00 0.69
C ASN A 255 9.07 21.59 1.15
N TYR A 256 10.36 21.44 1.45
CA TYR A 256 10.95 20.12 1.73
C TYR A 256 10.46 19.51 3.05
N ASP A 257 10.11 20.35 4.03
CA ASP A 257 9.52 19.90 5.30
C ASP A 257 8.19 19.18 5.04
N ILE A 258 7.28 19.85 4.33
CA ILE A 258 5.97 19.27 3.95
C ILE A 258 6.14 18.12 2.95
N TRP A 259 7.13 18.17 2.04
CA TRP A 259 7.40 17.05 1.14
C TRP A 259 7.81 15.78 1.92
N SER A 260 8.75 15.88 2.87
CA SER A 260 9.16 14.74 3.70
C SER A 260 8.04 14.27 4.65
N GLY A 261 7.28 15.22 5.22
CA GLY A 261 6.13 14.95 6.09
C GLY A 261 6.46 13.96 7.22
N PRO A 262 5.87 12.75 7.23
CA PRO A 262 6.14 11.70 8.24
C PRO A 262 7.53 11.07 8.15
N ALA A 263 8.21 11.17 7.00
CA ALA A 263 9.57 10.67 6.83
C ALA A 263 10.60 11.63 7.46
N PRO A 264 11.80 11.13 7.86
CA PRO A 264 12.89 11.99 8.30
C PRO A 264 13.35 12.92 7.17
N ILE A 265 13.72 14.15 7.54
CA ILE A 265 14.30 15.12 6.60
C ILE A 265 15.79 14.77 6.42
N LEU A 266 16.11 14.08 5.32
CA LEU A 266 17.48 13.70 4.97
C LEU A 266 18.03 14.55 3.81
N PRO A 267 19.36 14.68 3.63
CA PRO A 267 19.95 15.30 2.45
C PRO A 267 19.43 14.70 1.14
N LEU A 268 19.33 15.51 0.09
CA LEU A 268 18.99 15.01 -1.24
C LEU A 268 20.22 14.35 -1.87
N THR A 269 20.21 13.02 -1.91
CA THR A 269 21.37 12.22 -2.38
C THR A 269 21.30 11.78 -3.84
N ARG A 270 20.25 12.19 -4.56
CA ARG A 270 19.96 11.87 -5.97
C ARG A 270 19.84 13.15 -6.81
N PRO A 271 20.33 13.19 -8.07
CA PRO A 271 20.30 14.41 -8.90
C PRO A 271 18.89 14.85 -9.29
N LYS A 272 17.92 13.92 -9.35
CA LYS A 272 16.55 14.20 -9.77
C LYS A 272 15.58 14.07 -8.59
N PHE A 273 15.01 15.20 -8.19
CA PHE A 273 14.09 15.27 -7.05
C PHE A 273 12.81 14.45 -7.27
N HIS A 274 12.12 14.69 -8.38
CA HIS A 274 10.81 14.09 -8.69
C HIS A 274 10.91 12.68 -9.31
N TYR A 275 9.89 11.86 -9.06
CA TYR A 275 9.81 10.42 -9.38
C TYR A 275 10.84 9.55 -8.63
N ASP A 276 12.13 9.87 -8.67
CA ASP A 276 13.19 8.92 -8.33
C ASP A 276 13.35 8.64 -6.82
N TRP A 277 12.58 9.37 -5.98
CA TRP A 277 12.43 9.10 -4.55
C TRP A 277 11.94 7.68 -4.24
N HIS A 278 11.24 6.99 -5.16
CA HIS A 278 10.71 5.64 -4.88
C HIS A 278 11.78 4.57 -4.76
N TRP A 279 13.01 4.87 -5.20
CA TRP A 279 14.19 4.00 -5.05
C TRP A 279 14.92 4.16 -3.72
N GLN A 280 14.46 5.06 -2.83
CA GLN A 280 15.06 5.33 -1.53
C GLN A 280 14.09 4.91 -0.42
N ARG A 281 14.50 3.94 0.42
CA ARG A 281 13.61 3.20 1.33
C ARG A 281 12.91 4.04 2.40
N VAL A 282 13.42 5.24 2.68
CA VAL A 282 12.77 6.21 3.58
C VAL A 282 11.54 6.90 2.97
N TYR A 283 11.43 6.90 1.63
CA TYR A 283 10.38 7.59 0.88
C TYR A 283 9.52 6.66 0.02
N GLY A 284 10.06 5.51 -0.40
CA GLY A 284 9.39 4.49 -1.20
C GLY A 284 9.89 3.08 -0.88
N ASN A 285 9.70 2.14 -1.80
CA ASN A 285 9.84 0.70 -1.54
C ASN A 285 10.37 -0.09 -2.77
N GLY A 286 11.16 0.54 -3.64
CA GLY A 286 11.68 -0.08 -4.88
C GLY A 286 10.57 -0.45 -5.88
N ASP A 287 10.88 -1.32 -6.85
CA ASP A 287 9.84 -1.85 -7.75
C ASP A 287 8.97 -2.95 -7.13
N LEU A 288 9.51 -3.65 -6.13
CA LEU A 288 8.74 -4.55 -5.27
C LEU A 288 7.51 -3.84 -4.68
N GLY A 289 7.60 -2.57 -4.25
CA GLY A 289 6.44 -1.77 -3.81
C GLY A 289 5.84 -0.81 -4.85
N ASN A 290 6.54 -0.43 -5.92
CA ASN A 290 6.00 0.48 -6.94
C ASN A 290 5.14 -0.23 -8.01
N GLN A 291 5.47 -1.47 -8.36
CA GLN A 291 4.70 -2.30 -9.28
C GLN A 291 4.10 -3.52 -8.58
N GLY A 292 4.87 -4.18 -7.70
CA GLY A 292 4.46 -5.41 -7.03
C GLY A 292 3.07 -5.41 -6.38
N PRO A 293 2.53 -4.33 -5.80
CA PRO A 293 1.16 -4.31 -5.26
C PRO A 293 0.05 -4.59 -6.28
N HIS A 294 0.30 -4.44 -7.59
CA HIS A 294 -0.67 -4.85 -8.62
C HIS A 294 -0.62 -6.37 -8.89
N GLN A 295 0.58 -6.95 -8.92
CA GLN A 295 0.79 -8.36 -9.24
C GLN A 295 0.58 -9.27 -8.03
N THR A 296 1.02 -8.86 -6.85
CA THR A 296 0.76 -9.56 -5.58
C THR A 296 -0.74 -9.58 -5.26
N ASP A 297 -1.47 -8.52 -5.60
CA ASP A 297 -2.93 -8.47 -5.47
C ASP A 297 -3.63 -9.47 -6.41
N ILE A 298 -3.27 -9.48 -7.69
CA ILE A 298 -3.83 -10.43 -8.66
C ILE A 298 -3.44 -11.87 -8.31
N ALA A 299 -2.21 -12.11 -7.84
CA ALA A 299 -1.77 -13.43 -7.35
C ALA A 299 -2.56 -13.88 -6.12
N ARG A 300 -2.75 -13.01 -5.12
CA ARG A 300 -3.64 -13.23 -3.96
C ARG A 300 -5.07 -13.56 -4.41
N TRP A 301 -5.61 -12.81 -5.36
CA TRP A 301 -6.98 -12.97 -5.84
C TRP A 301 -7.20 -14.28 -6.61
N HIS A 302 -6.27 -14.64 -7.51
CA HIS A 302 -6.26 -15.94 -8.20
C HIS A 302 -6.21 -17.11 -7.20
N LEU A 303 -5.39 -17.00 -6.15
CA LEU A 303 -5.19 -18.04 -5.13
C LEU A 303 -6.28 -18.07 -4.03
N GLY A 304 -7.20 -17.11 -4.01
CA GLY A 304 -8.23 -17.01 -2.96
C GLY A 304 -7.64 -16.65 -1.58
N ILE A 305 -6.64 -15.78 -1.55
CA ILE A 305 -5.91 -15.37 -0.34
C ILE A 305 -6.33 -13.97 0.11
N ASP A 306 -6.84 -13.88 1.33
CA ASP A 306 -7.37 -12.68 2.00
C ASP A 306 -6.51 -12.24 3.21
N ARG A 307 -5.31 -12.83 3.35
CA ARG A 307 -4.40 -12.70 4.51
C ARG A 307 -2.94 -12.49 4.11
N PHE A 308 -2.07 -12.30 5.11
CA PHE A 308 -0.62 -12.32 4.97
C PHE A 308 -0.03 -13.76 4.96
N PRO A 309 1.21 -13.96 4.47
CA PRO A 309 1.89 -15.25 4.50
C PRO A 309 2.36 -15.63 5.91
N ASN A 310 2.73 -16.90 6.07
CA ASN A 310 3.27 -17.48 7.29
C ASN A 310 4.81 -17.32 7.37
N SER A 311 5.48 -17.24 6.22
CA SER A 311 6.89 -16.87 6.14
C SER A 311 7.25 -16.20 4.81
N VAL A 312 8.34 -15.44 4.80
CA VAL A 312 8.88 -14.70 3.65
C VAL A 312 10.40 -14.79 3.59
N ILE A 313 10.96 -14.86 2.38
CA ILE A 313 12.39 -14.73 2.12
C ILE A 313 12.64 -14.07 0.77
N THR A 314 13.61 -13.16 0.71
CA THR A 314 14.03 -12.46 -0.51
C THR A 314 15.52 -12.60 -0.76
N TRP A 315 15.91 -12.88 -2.02
CA TRP A 315 17.28 -12.72 -2.51
C TRP A 315 17.33 -11.76 -3.69
N GLY A 316 18.44 -11.04 -3.84
CA GLY A 316 18.54 -9.97 -4.82
C GLY A 316 19.66 -8.96 -4.56
N GLY A 317 19.53 -7.80 -5.18
CA GLY A 317 20.43 -6.67 -5.03
C GLY A 317 20.08 -5.48 -5.92
N ARG A 318 20.92 -4.44 -5.85
CA ARG A 318 20.92 -3.30 -6.77
C ARG A 318 22.12 -3.41 -7.71
N LEU A 319 21.95 -4.10 -8.84
CA LEU A 319 23.04 -4.61 -9.69
C LEU A 319 22.98 -4.03 -11.12
N GLY A 320 24.13 -4.03 -11.81
CA GLY A 320 24.25 -3.69 -13.23
C GLY A 320 24.32 -2.18 -13.55
N TYR A 321 24.26 -1.29 -12.57
CA TYR A 321 24.44 0.15 -12.79
C TYR A 321 25.90 0.57 -12.97
N ASP A 322 26.84 -0.25 -12.49
CA ASP A 322 28.26 -0.20 -12.84
C ASP A 322 28.49 -0.51 -14.33
N VAL A 323 27.78 -1.52 -14.86
CA VAL A 323 27.77 -1.87 -16.29
C VAL A 323 27.10 -0.78 -17.14
N GLU A 324 25.95 -0.26 -16.69
CA GLU A 324 25.20 0.80 -17.39
C GLU A 324 26.02 2.10 -17.53
N ASN A 325 26.70 2.51 -16.47
CA ASN A 325 27.51 3.75 -16.44
C ASN A 325 28.97 3.54 -16.89
N LYS A 326 29.40 2.29 -17.11
CA LYS A 326 30.76 1.90 -17.51
C LYS A 326 31.86 2.28 -16.50
N ASP A 327 31.52 2.31 -15.22
CA ASP A 327 32.45 2.55 -14.11
C ASP A 327 32.24 1.46 -13.03
N PRO A 328 33.26 0.61 -12.75
CA PRO A 328 33.15 -0.46 -11.76
C PRO A 328 33.01 0.06 -10.31
N ASN A 329 33.19 1.36 -10.07
CA ASN A 329 33.03 2.01 -8.78
C ASN A 329 31.71 2.81 -8.67
N PHE A 330 30.85 2.74 -9.69
CA PHE A 330 29.61 3.53 -9.72
C PHE A 330 28.64 3.10 -8.62
N VAL A 331 28.37 4.01 -7.68
CA VAL A 331 27.32 3.84 -6.67
C VAL A 331 26.09 4.62 -7.12
N ASP A 332 25.00 3.91 -7.42
CA ASP A 332 23.71 4.52 -7.76
C ASP A 332 23.05 5.16 -6.52
N ALA A 333 22.32 6.26 -6.69
CA ALA A 333 21.69 6.99 -5.58
C ALA A 333 20.48 6.29 -4.95
N GLY A 334 19.98 5.19 -5.52
CA GLY A 334 18.92 4.37 -4.93
C GLY A 334 19.46 3.34 -3.94
N ASP A 335 18.70 3.03 -2.90
CA ASP A 335 19.06 2.05 -1.87
C ASP A 335 18.15 0.80 -1.89
N THR A 336 17.20 0.69 -2.82
CA THR A 336 16.31 -0.48 -2.94
C THR A 336 16.74 -1.42 -4.07
N GLY A 337 16.38 -2.70 -3.99
CA GLY A 337 16.74 -3.69 -5.01
C GLY A 337 16.18 -3.34 -6.39
N ASN A 338 16.94 -3.66 -7.45
CA ASN A 338 16.45 -3.64 -8.82
C ASN A 338 16.31 -5.05 -9.41
N ILE A 339 16.94 -6.06 -8.79
CA ILE A 339 16.73 -7.48 -9.08
C ILE A 339 16.42 -8.14 -7.75
N GLU A 340 15.20 -8.67 -7.59
CA GLU A 340 14.72 -9.27 -6.34
C GLU A 340 13.82 -10.46 -6.69
N THR A 341 13.99 -11.58 -5.99
CA THR A 341 13.05 -12.70 -6.00
C THR A 341 12.59 -12.94 -4.57
N THR A 342 11.29 -12.83 -4.32
CA THR A 342 10.69 -13.04 -3.01
C THR A 342 9.75 -14.24 -3.04
N VAL A 343 9.90 -15.15 -2.09
CA VAL A 343 9.00 -16.28 -1.83
C VAL A 343 8.11 -15.93 -0.64
N TYR A 344 6.79 -16.11 -0.79
CA TYR A 344 5.80 -15.96 0.26
C TYR A 344 5.05 -17.29 0.47
N ASP A 345 5.23 -17.92 1.63
CA ASP A 345 4.61 -19.20 1.99
C ASP A 345 3.28 -19.01 2.73
N TYR A 346 2.23 -19.65 2.25
CA TYR A 346 0.91 -19.70 2.90
C TYR A 346 0.56 -21.11 3.43
N GLY A 347 1.51 -22.05 3.43
CA GLY A 347 1.35 -23.41 3.91
C GLY A 347 0.92 -24.40 2.82
N ASP A 348 -0.28 -24.21 2.26
CA ASP A 348 -0.82 -25.00 1.13
C ASP A 348 -0.72 -24.28 -0.22
N LYS A 349 -0.38 -22.98 -0.21
CA LYS A 349 -0.22 -22.10 -1.38
C LYS A 349 1.08 -21.30 -1.30
N CYS A 350 1.54 -20.81 -2.44
CA CYS A 350 2.78 -20.04 -2.57
C CYS A 350 2.60 -18.88 -3.55
N ILE A 351 3.19 -17.73 -3.23
CA ILE A 351 3.42 -16.65 -4.20
C ILE A 351 4.93 -16.48 -4.36
N VAL A 352 5.41 -16.42 -5.59
CA VAL A 352 6.76 -15.91 -5.91
C VAL A 352 6.61 -14.59 -6.64
N PHE A 353 7.38 -13.58 -6.27
CA PHE A 353 7.42 -12.30 -6.98
C PHE A 353 8.84 -11.94 -7.42
N GLU A 354 8.99 -11.60 -8.71
CA GLU A 354 10.28 -11.28 -9.33
C GLU A 354 10.32 -9.82 -9.83
N THR A 355 11.06 -8.95 -9.12
CA THR A 355 11.52 -7.66 -9.64
C THR A 355 12.70 -7.90 -10.58
N TYR A 356 12.69 -7.35 -11.79
CA TYR A 356 13.86 -7.35 -12.67
C TYR A 356 14.00 -6.04 -13.47
N GLY A 357 14.96 -5.22 -13.06
CA GLY A 357 15.19 -3.85 -13.51
C GLY A 357 16.13 -3.70 -14.72
N LEU A 358 16.76 -4.79 -15.19
CA LEU A 358 17.60 -4.79 -16.40
C LEU A 358 16.79 -5.27 -17.62
N ASP A 359 17.35 -5.12 -18.82
CA ASP A 359 16.67 -5.54 -20.05
C ASP A 359 16.61 -7.08 -20.13
N THR A 360 15.44 -7.64 -20.45
CA THR A 360 15.22 -9.09 -20.49
C THR A 360 13.99 -9.46 -21.34
N ALA A 361 13.85 -10.75 -21.67
CA ALA A 361 12.67 -11.33 -22.34
C ALA A 361 11.44 -11.37 -21.41
N ASP A 362 10.30 -11.82 -21.90
CA ASP A 362 9.14 -12.18 -21.06
C ASP A 362 9.22 -13.62 -20.53
N VAL A 363 8.31 -13.97 -19.63
CA VAL A 363 8.03 -15.36 -19.24
C VAL A 363 6.60 -15.66 -19.68
N LEU A 364 6.43 -16.65 -20.57
CA LEU A 364 5.12 -17.07 -21.11
C LEU A 364 4.26 -15.89 -21.64
N GLY A 365 4.87 -14.88 -22.27
CA GLY A 365 4.19 -13.70 -22.79
C GLY A 365 3.94 -12.57 -21.78
N ALA A 366 4.41 -12.69 -20.53
CA ALA A 366 4.28 -11.65 -19.50
C ALA A 366 5.65 -11.04 -19.09
N LYS A 367 5.73 -9.70 -19.07
CA LYS A 367 6.81 -8.94 -18.43
C LYS A 367 6.38 -8.29 -17.12
N VAL A 368 5.22 -7.64 -17.12
CA VAL A 368 4.59 -7.07 -15.92
C VAL A 368 3.20 -7.69 -15.81
N GLY A 369 3.04 -8.64 -14.90
CA GLY A 369 1.88 -9.54 -14.93
C GLY A 369 1.95 -10.68 -13.92
N VAL A 370 0.98 -11.60 -13.99
CA VAL A 370 0.89 -12.77 -13.11
C VAL A 370 0.66 -14.04 -13.94
N ILE A 371 1.42 -15.08 -13.62
CA ILE A 371 1.22 -16.45 -14.10
C ILE A 371 0.70 -17.28 -12.93
N SER A 372 -0.40 -17.99 -13.12
CA SER A 372 -0.96 -18.90 -12.11
C SER A 372 -1.02 -20.32 -12.65
N TYR A 373 -0.46 -21.26 -11.90
CA TYR A 373 -0.23 -22.64 -12.32
C TYR A 373 -1.25 -23.55 -11.63
N GLY A 374 -2.00 -24.33 -12.42
CA GLY A 374 -3.05 -25.22 -11.95
C GLY A 374 -2.92 -26.65 -12.50
N SER A 375 -3.61 -27.59 -11.86
CA SER A 375 -3.50 -29.02 -12.17
C SER A 375 -4.03 -29.46 -13.56
N LYS A 376 -4.58 -28.55 -14.37
CA LYS A 376 -5.01 -28.79 -15.76
C LYS A 376 -4.39 -27.82 -16.79
N GLY A 377 -3.55 -26.88 -16.36
CA GLY A 377 -3.08 -25.79 -17.22
C GLY A 377 -2.61 -24.57 -16.45
N TYR A 378 -2.45 -23.43 -17.12
CA TYR A 378 -2.00 -22.19 -16.51
C TYR A 378 -2.75 -20.97 -17.06
N LEU A 379 -2.80 -19.89 -16.29
CA LEU A 379 -3.36 -18.61 -16.71
C LEU A 379 -2.29 -17.52 -16.65
N VAL A 380 -2.19 -16.73 -17.71
CA VAL A 380 -1.28 -15.58 -17.83
C VAL A 380 -2.09 -14.28 -17.93
N GLN A 381 -1.94 -13.43 -16.92
CA GLN A 381 -2.35 -12.02 -16.94
C GLN A 381 -1.15 -11.21 -17.42
N SER A 382 -1.15 -10.74 -18.68
CA SER A 382 0.01 -10.07 -19.30
C SER A 382 -0.16 -8.55 -19.50
N SER A 383 -1.38 -8.03 -19.33
CA SER A 383 -1.67 -6.59 -19.19
C SER A 383 -2.92 -6.37 -18.35
N TYR A 384 -3.22 -5.14 -17.91
CA TYR A 384 -4.34 -4.90 -17.00
C TYR A 384 -5.71 -5.28 -17.61
N GLY A 385 -5.85 -5.15 -18.93
CA GLY A 385 -7.07 -5.44 -19.68
C GLY A 385 -7.07 -6.76 -20.46
N TYR A 386 -6.05 -7.63 -20.27
CA TYR A 386 -5.95 -8.93 -20.96
C TYR A 386 -5.41 -10.05 -20.07
N SER A 387 -6.06 -11.20 -20.13
CA SER A 387 -5.57 -12.47 -19.58
C SER A 387 -5.93 -13.64 -20.51
N ALA A 388 -5.17 -14.72 -20.46
CA ALA A 388 -5.45 -15.94 -21.22
C ALA A 388 -5.12 -17.20 -20.42
N ALA A 389 -5.96 -18.22 -20.56
CA ALA A 389 -5.74 -19.56 -20.03
C ALA A 389 -5.23 -20.51 -21.11
N PHE A 390 -4.41 -21.47 -20.70
CA PHE A 390 -3.75 -22.45 -21.53
C PHE A 390 -3.86 -23.83 -20.87
N ASP A 391 -3.85 -24.90 -21.67
CA ASP A 391 -3.71 -26.27 -21.17
C ASP A 391 -2.24 -26.60 -20.82
N LEU A 392 -1.97 -27.85 -20.41
CA LEU A 392 -0.62 -28.33 -20.08
C LEU A 392 0.31 -28.44 -21.30
N ASP A 393 -0.25 -28.56 -22.51
CA ASP A 393 0.49 -28.62 -23.77
C ASP A 393 0.79 -27.21 -24.34
N GLY A 394 0.24 -26.15 -23.71
CA GLY A 394 0.45 -24.75 -24.07
C GLY A 394 -0.54 -24.19 -25.09
N ASN A 395 -1.62 -24.91 -25.43
CA ASN A 395 -2.66 -24.38 -26.31
C ASN A 395 -3.56 -23.40 -25.54
N LYS A 396 -3.87 -22.23 -26.13
CA LYS A 396 -4.77 -21.26 -25.49
C LYS A 396 -6.22 -21.78 -25.48
N THR A 397 -6.74 -22.07 -24.29
CA THR A 397 -8.09 -22.61 -24.07
C THR A 397 -9.15 -21.52 -23.90
N GLN A 398 -8.79 -20.38 -23.29
CA GLN A 398 -9.71 -19.26 -23.05
C GLN A 398 -8.96 -17.92 -23.07
N GLU A 399 -9.65 -16.83 -23.41
CA GLU A 399 -9.16 -15.46 -23.25
C GLU A 399 -10.16 -14.57 -22.52
N PHE A 400 -9.65 -13.56 -21.82
CA PHE A 400 -10.41 -12.58 -21.04
C PHE A 400 -9.92 -11.18 -21.42
N LYS A 401 -10.86 -10.27 -21.67
CA LYS A 401 -10.59 -8.94 -22.23
C LYS A 401 -11.47 -7.89 -21.56
N GLY A 402 -10.96 -6.66 -21.50
CA GLY A 402 -11.71 -5.47 -21.12
C GLY A 402 -11.17 -4.77 -19.89
N ASP A 403 -11.09 -3.45 -20.00
CA ASP A 403 -10.79 -2.51 -18.93
C ASP A 403 -12.08 -1.97 -18.29
N GLY A 404 -12.00 -1.46 -17.07
CA GLY A 404 -13.11 -0.83 -16.35
C GLY A 404 -12.69 0.47 -15.68
N ASN A 405 -13.67 1.29 -15.27
CA ASN A 405 -13.38 2.57 -14.63
C ASN A 405 -13.37 2.43 -13.09
N HIS A 406 -12.17 2.36 -12.52
CA HIS A 406 -11.95 2.22 -11.08
C HIS A 406 -12.29 3.49 -10.27
N PHE A 407 -12.20 4.67 -10.89
CA PHE A 407 -12.64 5.94 -10.29
C PHE A 407 -14.18 6.02 -10.23
N CYS A 408 -14.85 5.52 -11.28
CA CYS A 408 -16.32 5.42 -11.31
C CYS A 408 -16.84 4.54 -10.17
N ASN A 409 -16.32 3.32 -10.01
CA ASN A 409 -16.71 2.43 -8.92
C ASN A 409 -16.53 3.05 -7.52
N PHE A 410 -15.46 3.82 -7.30
CA PHE A 410 -15.30 4.59 -6.07
C PHE A 410 -16.40 5.66 -5.91
N LEU A 411 -16.70 6.44 -6.95
CA LEU A 411 -17.79 7.43 -6.91
C LEU A 411 -19.17 6.79 -6.71
N ASP A 412 -19.41 5.61 -7.27
CA ASP A 412 -20.65 4.85 -7.10
C ASP A 412 -20.84 4.44 -5.63
N ALA A 413 -19.77 3.97 -4.97
CA ALA A 413 -19.75 3.66 -3.54
C ALA A 413 -19.92 4.92 -2.65
N VAL A 414 -19.27 6.04 -3.01
CA VAL A 414 -19.40 7.33 -2.32
C VAL A 414 -20.85 7.85 -2.40
N VAL A 415 -21.46 7.84 -3.58
CA VAL A 415 -22.85 8.29 -3.80
C VAL A 415 -23.87 7.38 -3.08
N ALA A 416 -23.60 6.06 -3.00
CA ALA A 416 -24.40 5.14 -2.21
C ALA A 416 -24.22 5.31 -0.69
N GLY A 417 -23.11 5.91 -0.25
CA GLY A 417 -22.71 5.95 1.16
C GLY A 417 -22.27 4.58 1.71
N ASP A 418 -21.85 3.66 0.83
CA ASP A 418 -21.60 2.25 1.15
C ASP A 418 -20.18 1.81 0.75
N PRO A 419 -19.23 1.75 1.71
CA PRO A 419 -17.88 1.25 1.47
C PRO A 419 -17.79 -0.21 1.02
N SER A 420 -18.84 -1.04 1.17
CA SER A 420 -18.83 -2.44 0.73
C SER A 420 -18.94 -2.61 -0.79
N LEU A 421 -19.27 -1.54 -1.52
CA LEU A 421 -19.32 -1.51 -2.98
C LEU A 421 -17.93 -1.24 -3.63
N LEU A 422 -16.88 -1.05 -2.83
CA LEU A 422 -15.52 -0.82 -3.33
C LEU A 422 -14.88 -2.11 -3.86
N ASN A 423 -14.37 -2.08 -5.09
CA ASN A 423 -13.67 -3.23 -5.66
C ASN A 423 -12.28 -3.45 -5.05
N SER A 424 -11.68 -2.44 -4.41
CA SER A 424 -10.38 -2.57 -3.73
C SER A 424 -10.27 -1.63 -2.53
N ASP A 425 -10.78 -2.08 -1.39
CA ASP A 425 -10.82 -1.31 -0.14
C ASP A 425 -9.44 -1.12 0.53
N ALA A 426 -9.43 -0.50 1.71
CA ALA A 426 -8.24 -0.30 2.53
C ALA A 426 -7.56 -1.62 2.94
N LEU A 427 -8.32 -2.68 3.26
CA LEU A 427 -7.76 -3.98 3.65
C LEU A 427 -7.12 -4.69 2.45
N CYS A 428 -7.79 -4.67 1.29
CA CYS A 428 -7.23 -5.15 0.04
C CYS A 428 -5.89 -4.45 -0.29
N GLY A 429 -5.84 -3.13 -0.14
CA GLY A 429 -4.64 -2.33 -0.34
C GLY A 429 -3.53 -2.61 0.67
N HIS A 430 -3.86 -2.71 1.96
CA HIS A 430 -2.93 -3.00 3.06
C HIS A 430 -2.22 -4.34 2.84
N LEU A 431 -2.99 -5.40 2.61
CA LEU A 431 -2.45 -6.75 2.42
C LEU A 431 -1.58 -6.83 1.15
N SER A 432 -2.05 -6.30 0.02
CA SER A 432 -1.32 -6.39 -1.24
C SER A 432 -0.09 -5.45 -1.29
N ALA A 433 -0.08 -4.34 -0.56
CA ALA A 433 1.14 -3.54 -0.34
C ALA A 433 2.08 -4.17 0.70
N GLY A 434 1.53 -4.81 1.73
CA GLY A 434 2.28 -5.39 2.84
C GLY A 434 3.18 -6.55 2.44
N LEU A 435 2.82 -7.34 1.42
CA LEU A 435 3.74 -8.31 0.81
C LEU A 435 5.05 -7.63 0.37
N SER A 436 4.93 -6.50 -0.33
CA SER A 436 6.09 -5.71 -0.76
C SER A 436 6.90 -5.17 0.42
N HIS A 437 6.28 -4.85 1.55
CA HIS A 437 6.97 -4.39 2.75
C HIS A 437 7.76 -5.54 3.42
N ILE A 438 7.12 -6.68 3.68
CA ILE A 438 7.79 -7.82 4.37
C ILE A 438 8.88 -8.48 3.51
N GLY A 439 8.74 -8.49 2.18
CA GLY A 439 9.80 -8.89 1.26
C GLY A 439 11.01 -7.94 1.29
N ASN A 440 10.75 -6.62 1.24
CA ASN A 440 11.82 -5.62 1.41
C ASN A 440 12.54 -5.78 2.77
N ILE A 441 11.85 -6.12 3.86
CA ILE A 441 12.47 -6.34 5.18
C ILE A 441 13.44 -7.53 5.16
N SER A 442 13.05 -8.67 4.56
CA SER A 442 13.98 -9.80 4.35
C SER A 442 15.21 -9.36 3.55
N TYR A 443 15.02 -8.67 2.41
CA TYR A 443 16.14 -8.17 1.60
C TYR A 443 17.04 -7.19 2.36
N TYR A 444 16.50 -6.21 3.09
CA TYR A 444 17.28 -5.19 3.80
C TYR A 444 18.14 -5.78 4.92
N LEU A 445 17.64 -6.80 5.65
CA LEU A 445 18.45 -7.52 6.64
C LEU A 445 19.54 -8.38 5.98
N GLY A 446 19.25 -8.95 4.79
CA GLY A 446 20.21 -9.71 3.97
C GLY A 446 21.14 -8.89 3.10
N GLU A 447 21.00 -7.57 3.03
CA GLU A 447 21.65 -6.76 2.00
C GLU A 447 23.19 -6.81 2.05
N LYS A 448 23.75 -6.99 3.26
CA LYS A 448 25.18 -7.18 3.51
C LYS A 448 25.62 -8.64 3.44
N ASN A 449 24.68 -9.60 3.46
CA ASN A 449 24.93 -11.04 3.33
C ASN A 449 25.17 -11.39 1.85
N LYS A 450 26.32 -10.95 1.32
CA LYS A 450 26.74 -11.21 -0.06
C LYS A 450 27.22 -12.65 -0.21
N VAL A 451 26.72 -13.34 -1.23
CA VAL A 451 26.95 -14.78 -1.46
C VAL A 451 27.26 -15.05 -2.93
N SER A 452 28.11 -16.04 -3.20
CA SER A 452 28.31 -16.53 -4.57
C SER A 452 27.06 -17.25 -5.08
N VAL A 453 26.95 -17.38 -6.41
CA VAL A 453 25.84 -18.12 -7.05
C VAL A 453 25.74 -19.57 -6.56
N ALA A 454 26.86 -20.21 -6.22
CA ALA A 454 26.89 -21.58 -5.70
C ALA A 454 26.33 -21.67 -4.27
N GLU A 455 26.75 -20.77 -3.37
CA GLU A 455 26.26 -20.68 -2.00
C GLU A 455 24.78 -20.27 -1.96
N LEU A 456 24.36 -19.38 -2.86
CA LEU A 456 22.97 -18.97 -3.03
C LEU A 456 22.12 -20.14 -3.54
N LYS A 457 22.61 -20.93 -4.51
CA LYS A 457 21.90 -22.11 -5.02
C LYS A 457 21.63 -23.14 -3.93
N GLU A 458 22.64 -23.50 -3.13
CA GLU A 458 22.45 -24.46 -2.04
C GLU A 458 21.55 -23.92 -0.92
N GLN A 459 21.51 -22.60 -0.69
CA GLN A 459 20.54 -21.97 0.22
C GLN A 459 19.10 -21.99 -0.32
N VAL A 460 18.84 -21.53 -1.55
CA VAL A 460 17.45 -21.48 -2.08
C VAL A 460 16.83 -22.86 -2.28
N LYS A 461 17.68 -23.88 -2.45
CA LYS A 461 17.32 -25.30 -2.48
C LYS A 461 16.81 -25.85 -1.13
N GLN A 462 17.13 -25.21 0.00
CA GLN A 462 16.54 -25.55 1.31
C GLN A 462 15.24 -24.77 1.61
N ILE A 463 14.93 -23.71 0.84
CA ILE A 463 13.70 -22.94 1.02
C ILE A 463 12.53 -23.80 0.54
N LYS A 464 11.62 -24.19 1.45
CA LYS A 464 10.36 -24.82 1.08
C LYS A 464 9.47 -23.81 0.36
N SER A 465 9.07 -24.11 -0.88
CA SER A 465 8.10 -23.35 -1.66
C SER A 465 7.25 -24.31 -2.52
N LEU A 466 6.39 -23.78 -3.40
CA LEU A 466 5.76 -24.54 -4.48
C LEU A 466 6.33 -24.15 -5.86
N ASP A 467 7.54 -23.58 -5.88
CA ASP A 467 8.30 -23.25 -7.10
C ASP A 467 9.61 -24.04 -7.13
N ASP A 468 10.19 -24.21 -8.32
CA ASP A 468 11.59 -24.59 -8.42
C ASP A 468 12.46 -23.33 -8.19
N ASN A 469 12.81 -23.08 -6.92
CA ASN A 469 13.64 -21.94 -6.54
C ASN A 469 15.02 -21.96 -7.24
N VAL A 470 15.54 -23.15 -7.59
CA VAL A 470 16.85 -23.30 -8.25
C VAL A 470 16.74 -22.94 -9.73
N ALA A 471 15.73 -23.45 -10.45
CA ALA A 471 15.47 -23.05 -11.83
C ALA A 471 15.09 -21.57 -11.95
N THR A 472 14.34 -21.03 -10.98
CA THR A 472 14.08 -19.59 -10.87
C THR A 472 15.38 -18.81 -10.66
N LEU A 473 16.25 -19.21 -9.72
CA LEU A 473 17.54 -18.57 -9.51
C LEU A 473 18.43 -18.64 -10.75
N ASP A 474 18.57 -19.80 -11.39
CA ASP A 474 19.38 -19.97 -12.60
C ASP A 474 18.91 -19.06 -13.73
N ARG A 475 17.59 -18.97 -13.94
CA ARG A 475 16.96 -18.04 -14.88
C ARG A 475 17.08 -16.57 -14.48
N ILE A 476 17.37 -16.23 -13.22
CA ILE A 476 17.77 -14.88 -12.79
C ILE A 476 19.26 -14.65 -13.11
N VAL A 477 20.13 -15.60 -12.77
CA VAL A 477 21.59 -15.54 -12.98
C VAL A 477 21.91 -15.38 -14.46
N GLU A 478 21.39 -16.26 -15.32
CA GLU A 478 21.66 -16.29 -16.76
C GLU A 478 21.40 -14.92 -17.41
N LYS A 479 20.22 -14.32 -17.19
CA LYS A 479 19.88 -13.00 -17.76
C LYS A 479 20.65 -11.84 -17.11
N THR A 480 21.22 -12.03 -15.92
CA THR A 480 22.04 -11.03 -15.21
C THR A 480 23.46 -11.03 -15.77
N GLU A 481 24.06 -12.21 -15.94
CA GLU A 481 25.37 -12.38 -16.59
C GLU A 481 25.31 -12.04 -18.08
N ALA A 482 24.21 -12.38 -18.79
CA ALA A 482 24.00 -12.01 -20.19
C ALA A 482 23.81 -10.50 -20.42
N TYR A 483 23.46 -9.73 -19.38
CA TYR A 483 23.49 -8.26 -19.41
C TYR A 483 24.92 -7.70 -19.24
N GLY A 484 25.88 -8.54 -18.84
CA GLY A 484 27.28 -8.16 -18.59
C GLY A 484 27.62 -7.91 -17.12
N VAL A 485 26.75 -8.30 -16.18
CA VAL A 485 27.02 -8.16 -14.73
C VAL A 485 27.97 -9.26 -14.26
N ASP A 486 29.11 -8.87 -13.71
CA ASP A 486 30.06 -9.79 -13.08
C ASP A 486 29.62 -10.11 -11.64
N LEU A 487 28.88 -11.19 -11.46
CA LEU A 487 28.37 -11.65 -10.16
C LEU A 487 29.47 -12.07 -9.16
N LYS A 488 30.75 -12.07 -9.55
CA LYS A 488 31.88 -12.21 -8.61
C LYS A 488 32.32 -10.86 -8.05
N ARG A 489 32.12 -9.77 -8.79
CA ARG A 489 32.37 -8.38 -8.36
C ARG A 489 31.14 -7.78 -7.66
N THR A 490 29.95 -7.99 -8.22
CA THR A 490 28.68 -7.47 -7.71
C THR A 490 27.71 -8.62 -7.39
N PRO A 491 28.02 -9.44 -6.37
CA PRO A 491 27.23 -10.62 -6.00
C PRO A 491 25.82 -10.28 -5.49
N PHE A 492 24.94 -11.26 -5.62
CA PHE A 492 23.64 -11.27 -4.96
C PHE A 492 23.77 -11.27 -3.42
N SER A 493 22.68 -10.87 -2.78
CA SER A 493 22.48 -10.89 -1.32
C SER A 493 21.25 -11.73 -1.00
N ILE A 494 21.23 -12.41 0.16
CA ILE A 494 20.07 -13.21 0.60
C ILE A 494 19.66 -12.85 2.02
N GLY A 495 18.36 -12.55 2.16
CA GLY A 495 17.68 -12.27 3.41
C GLY A 495 17.52 -13.49 4.31
N PRO A 496 17.32 -13.29 5.62
CA PRO A 496 16.85 -14.36 6.49
C PRO A 496 15.47 -14.86 6.02
N LEU A 497 15.21 -16.15 6.24
CA LEU A 497 13.85 -16.70 6.19
C LEU A 497 13.11 -16.24 7.43
N LEU A 498 12.19 -15.31 7.26
CA LEU A 498 11.44 -14.70 8.35
C LEU A 498 10.07 -15.38 8.47
N LYS A 499 9.75 -15.91 9.66
CA LYS A 499 8.36 -16.24 10.00
C LYS A 499 7.60 -14.93 10.22
N PHE A 500 6.39 -14.84 9.70
CA PHE A 500 5.50 -13.70 9.89
C PHE A 500 4.22 -14.19 10.56
N ASP A 501 3.84 -13.54 11.66
CA ASP A 501 2.54 -13.74 12.29
C ASP A 501 1.51 -12.88 11.54
N PRO A 502 0.49 -13.51 10.92
CA PRO A 502 -0.50 -12.83 10.09
C PRO A 502 -1.57 -12.06 10.89
N GLU A 503 -1.80 -12.42 12.16
CA GLU A 503 -2.89 -11.89 12.98
C GLU A 503 -2.40 -10.71 13.83
N THR A 504 -1.13 -10.77 14.26
CA THR A 504 -0.44 -9.65 14.94
C THR A 504 0.41 -8.80 13.98
N GLU A 505 0.54 -9.23 12.73
CA GLU A 505 1.24 -8.55 11.62
C GLU A 505 2.71 -8.21 11.91
N THR A 506 3.41 -9.15 12.55
CA THR A 506 4.79 -8.97 13.04
C THR A 506 5.70 -10.17 12.77
N PHE A 507 6.98 -10.05 13.11
CA PHE A 507 7.98 -11.11 12.99
C PHE A 507 8.31 -11.66 14.40
N PRO A 508 7.57 -12.69 14.90
CA PRO A 508 7.65 -13.09 16.31
C PRO A 508 9.03 -13.64 16.74
N ASP A 509 9.80 -14.18 15.80
CA ASP A 509 11.12 -14.78 16.05
C ASP A 509 12.30 -13.87 15.63
N ASN A 510 12.07 -12.59 15.30
CA ASN A 510 13.14 -11.70 14.82
C ASN A 510 12.89 -10.23 15.19
N GLU A 511 13.60 -9.72 16.20
CA GLU A 511 13.43 -8.37 16.74
C GLU A 511 13.78 -7.27 15.72
N ASP A 512 14.84 -7.44 14.92
CA ASP A 512 15.24 -6.47 13.88
C ASP A 512 14.15 -6.32 12.81
N ALA A 513 13.59 -7.43 12.32
CA ALA A 513 12.49 -7.43 11.36
C ALA A 513 11.21 -6.84 11.98
N ALA A 514 10.92 -7.18 13.24
CA ALA A 514 9.77 -6.65 13.97
C ALA A 514 9.85 -5.13 14.17
N ALA A 515 11.05 -4.57 14.41
CA ALA A 515 11.25 -3.12 14.45
C ALA A 515 10.94 -2.43 13.11
N MET A 516 11.14 -3.13 11.98
CA MET A 516 10.96 -2.61 10.63
C MET A 516 9.52 -2.67 10.08
N VAL A 517 8.54 -3.21 10.83
CA VAL A 517 7.11 -3.17 10.43
C VAL A 517 6.51 -1.76 10.53
N THR A 518 7.21 -0.85 11.20
CA THR A 518 6.86 0.56 11.45
C THR A 518 8.12 1.44 11.28
N ARG A 519 8.05 2.72 11.67
CA ARG A 519 9.18 3.67 11.64
C ARG A 519 9.02 4.75 12.72
N GLU A 520 10.10 5.46 13.01
CA GLU A 520 10.01 6.73 13.75
C GLU A 520 9.32 7.79 12.87
N TYR A 521 8.26 8.41 13.40
CA TYR A 521 7.50 9.44 12.71
C TYR A 521 7.89 10.84 13.18
N ARG A 522 8.02 11.77 12.23
CA ARG A 522 8.33 13.18 12.53
C ARG A 522 7.08 13.94 12.98
N SER A 523 7.02 14.39 14.23
CA SER A 523 5.92 15.25 14.72
C SER A 523 5.81 16.56 13.91
N PRO A 524 4.60 17.05 13.56
CA PRO A 524 3.26 16.52 13.87
C PRO A 524 2.73 15.44 12.91
N PHE A 525 3.54 14.98 11.95
CA PHE A 525 3.20 14.01 10.91
C PHE A 525 3.27 12.57 11.44
N VAL A 526 2.58 12.29 12.54
CA VAL A 526 2.57 10.99 13.19
C VAL A 526 1.38 10.17 12.68
N VAL A 527 1.65 8.96 12.19
CA VAL A 527 0.60 7.98 11.93
C VAL A 527 0.18 7.39 13.29
N PRO A 528 -1.10 7.49 13.68
CA PRO A 528 -1.56 6.92 14.94
C PRO A 528 -1.50 5.40 14.88
N LYS A 529 -1.36 4.75 16.04
CA LYS A 529 -1.48 3.30 16.10
C LYS A 529 -2.91 2.86 15.79
N PRO A 530 -3.14 1.62 15.31
CA PRO A 530 -4.48 1.11 15.02
C PRO A 530 -5.47 1.20 16.19
N GLU A 531 -5.00 1.09 17.44
CA GLU A 531 -5.82 1.24 18.65
C GLU A 531 -6.09 2.70 19.07
N ASP A 532 -5.30 3.66 18.59
CA ASP A 532 -5.37 5.10 18.91
C ASP A 532 -6.10 5.92 17.82
N VAL A 533 -6.38 5.32 16.65
CA VAL A 533 -7.10 5.89 15.50
C VAL A 533 -8.50 6.38 15.87
#